data_AF-A0A430R5F5-F1
#
_entry.id   AF-A0A430R5F5-F1
#
_cell.length_a   1.000
_cell.length_b   1.000
_cell.length_c   1.000
_cell.angle_alpha   90.00
_cell.angle_beta   90.00
_cell.angle_gamma   90.00
#
_symmetry.space_group_name_H-M   'P 1'
#
loop_
_entity.id
_entity.type
_entity.pdbx_description
1 polymer ?
#
loop_
_entity_poly.entity_id
_entity_poly.type
_entity_poly.pdbx_seq_one_letter_code
_entity_poly.pdbx_strand_id
1 'polypeptide(L)'
;MRRWSAKEKAKIVLEVLSGQRTVAEACRAYGVAESLLYRWQREFLENAHAAFTSGCAEQEARIRELERLVGQMALELEVPKKSLGALPAKERRELVKALKGAYPLRLLSRVLRVPRSTLYYRPQDPPPEERALRERLRALAAAWPRYGYRRLTALLRGEGVQVGEKRVRSLMREEGLLLPRKGPSPRTTSPGGLLPEGVKNLLPGLAVTRPHQVWVADLSYVVLGEGVAYLAVVMDLHTRKILGVALGPRLSQGLALAALEMALREGCPEVHHSDRGVQYTSRAYVERLLGLGVRLSYAGTGRPWENGHAERLIRTIKEEWVALREYRTLAEARASVERFVFQVYNRKRPHSALDYMTPEAFSESLLKGDGSPD
;
A
#
# COMPACT_ATOMS: atom_id res chain seq x y z
N MET A 1 -32.86 59.04 27.50
CA MET A 1 -32.21 59.26 28.81
C MET A 1 -30.72 59.45 28.57
N ARG A 2 -30.15 60.62 28.89
CA ARG A 2 -28.74 60.96 28.59
C ARG A 2 -27.80 60.12 29.47
N ARG A 3 -26.78 59.49 28.86
CA ARG A 3 -25.70 58.78 29.58
C ARG A 3 -24.58 59.78 29.88
N TRP A 4 -24.09 59.79 31.12
CA TRP A 4 -23.02 60.67 31.61
C TRP A 4 -21.73 59.86 31.80
N SER A 5 -20.63 60.30 31.20
CA SER A 5 -19.32 59.67 31.40
C SER A 5 -18.76 59.96 32.80
N ALA A 6 -17.81 59.14 33.27
CA ALA A 6 -17.17 59.34 34.59
C ALA A 6 -16.50 60.72 34.70
N LYS A 7 -15.88 61.21 33.62
CA LYS A 7 -15.23 62.52 33.55
C LYS A 7 -16.24 63.68 33.65
N GLU A 8 -17.37 63.56 32.99
CA GLU A 8 -18.44 64.58 33.05
C GLU A 8 -19.09 64.64 34.44
N LYS A 9 -19.36 63.48 35.06
CA LYS A 9 -19.89 63.41 36.42
C LYS A 9 -18.93 64.05 37.42
N ALA A 10 -17.64 63.71 37.35
CA ALA A 10 -16.62 64.27 38.24
C ALA A 10 -16.50 65.79 38.09
N LYS A 11 -16.54 66.32 36.85
CA LYS A 11 -16.50 67.77 36.60
C LYS A 11 -17.68 68.49 37.25
N ILE A 12 -18.91 68.01 37.01
CA ILE A 12 -20.12 68.64 37.55
C ILE A 12 -20.12 68.60 39.10
N VAL A 13 -19.69 67.48 39.69
CA VAL A 13 -19.56 67.33 41.14
C VAL A 13 -18.52 68.30 41.72
N LEU A 14 -17.36 68.45 41.07
CA LEU A 14 -16.31 69.38 41.50
C LEU A 14 -16.73 70.85 41.41
N GLU A 15 -17.46 71.25 40.38
CA GLU A 15 -18.02 72.61 40.26
C GLU A 15 -18.96 72.94 41.43
N VAL A 16 -19.71 71.96 41.93
CA VAL A 16 -20.59 72.15 43.10
C VAL A 16 -19.82 72.11 44.41
N LEU A 17 -18.89 71.16 44.59
CA LEU A 17 -18.11 71.03 45.82
C LEU A 17 -17.12 72.19 46.03
N SER A 18 -16.63 72.80 44.95
CA SER A 18 -15.77 74.00 45.00
C SER A 18 -16.55 75.30 45.22
N GLY A 19 -17.88 75.25 45.28
CA GLY A 19 -18.74 76.42 45.50
C GLY A 19 -18.93 77.31 44.26
N GLN A 20 -18.46 76.89 43.07
CA GLN A 20 -18.63 77.64 41.82
C GLN A 20 -20.09 77.68 41.36
N ARG A 21 -20.89 76.66 41.75
CA ARG A 21 -22.34 76.60 41.52
C ARG A 21 -23.03 75.95 42.71
N THR A 22 -24.22 76.41 43.05
CA THR A 22 -25.10 75.67 43.96
C THR A 22 -25.66 74.40 43.29
N VAL A 23 -26.11 73.43 44.08
CA VAL A 23 -26.74 72.18 43.58
C VAL A 23 -27.89 72.50 42.62
N ALA A 24 -28.77 73.44 43.00
CA ALA A 24 -29.89 73.87 42.17
C ALA A 24 -29.47 74.53 40.85
N GLU A 25 -28.38 75.31 40.84
CA GLU A 25 -27.82 75.90 39.62
C GLU A 25 -27.18 74.87 38.70
N ALA A 26 -26.41 73.92 39.26
CA ALA A 26 -25.82 72.83 38.48
C ALA A 26 -26.89 71.91 37.87
N CYS A 27 -27.95 71.60 38.62
CA CYS A 27 -29.10 70.83 38.14
C CYS A 27 -29.80 71.52 36.97
N ARG A 28 -30.03 72.84 37.05
CA ARG A 28 -30.62 73.63 35.96
C ARG A 28 -29.71 73.74 34.74
N ALA A 29 -28.42 74.02 34.95
CA ALA A 29 -27.47 74.24 33.86
C ALA A 29 -27.17 72.95 33.07
N TYR A 30 -27.12 71.81 33.74
CA TYR A 30 -26.76 70.53 33.11
C TYR A 30 -27.96 69.60 32.90
N GLY A 31 -29.16 69.96 33.37
CA GLY A 31 -30.35 69.12 33.27
C GLY A 31 -30.24 67.81 34.04
N VAL A 32 -29.58 67.85 35.21
CA VAL A 32 -29.36 66.69 36.09
C VAL A 32 -30.34 66.75 37.25
N ALA A 33 -31.00 65.64 37.57
CA ALA A 33 -31.87 65.56 38.73
C ALA A 33 -31.06 65.72 40.03
N GLU A 34 -31.59 66.48 40.98
CA GLU A 34 -30.92 66.81 42.25
C GLU A 34 -30.55 65.56 43.07
N SER A 35 -31.44 64.57 43.13
CA SER A 35 -31.17 63.27 43.77
C SER A 35 -30.00 62.51 43.13
N LEU A 36 -29.83 62.63 41.81
CA LEU A 36 -28.74 62.00 41.08
C LEU A 36 -27.41 62.71 41.33
N LEU A 37 -27.43 64.05 41.44
CA LEU A 37 -26.25 64.85 41.74
C LEU A 37 -25.76 64.65 43.17
N TYR A 38 -26.66 64.60 44.16
CA TYR A 38 -26.31 64.22 45.53
C TYR A 38 -25.72 62.82 45.62
N ARG A 39 -26.25 61.86 44.84
CA ARG A 39 -25.67 60.51 44.76
C ARG A 39 -24.26 60.54 44.18
N TRP A 40 -24.02 61.31 43.12
CA TRP A 40 -22.69 61.45 42.52
C TRP A 40 -21.71 62.15 43.47
N GLN A 41 -22.13 63.16 44.23
CA GLN A 41 -21.29 63.78 45.27
C GLN A 41 -20.85 62.78 46.33
N ARG A 42 -21.79 61.95 46.81
CA ARG A 42 -21.51 60.89 47.78
C ARG A 42 -20.54 59.85 47.21
N GLU A 43 -20.84 59.29 46.03
CA GLU A 43 -19.98 58.32 45.34
C GLU A 43 -18.57 58.90 45.09
N PHE A 44 -18.45 60.18 44.75
CA PHE A 44 -17.18 60.84 44.49
C PHE A 44 -16.35 61.03 45.76
N LEU A 45 -16.97 61.48 46.86
CA LEU A 45 -16.29 61.66 48.15
C LEU A 45 -15.90 60.33 48.79
N GLU A 46 -16.78 59.33 48.74
CA GLU A 46 -16.50 57.98 49.25
C GLU A 46 -15.34 57.33 48.51
N ASN A 47 -15.21 57.53 47.19
CA ASN A 47 -14.12 56.96 46.40
C ASN A 47 -12.92 57.91 46.20
N ALA A 48 -12.95 59.13 46.75
CA ALA A 48 -11.86 60.10 46.59
C ALA A 48 -10.54 59.57 47.14
N HIS A 49 -10.58 58.84 48.26
CA HIS A 49 -9.40 58.23 48.86
C HIS A 49 -8.71 57.20 47.93
N ALA A 50 -9.47 56.51 47.07
CA ALA A 50 -8.94 55.52 46.14
C ALA A 50 -8.01 56.15 45.08
N ALA A 51 -8.19 57.44 44.76
CA ALA A 51 -7.29 58.20 43.90
C ALA A 51 -5.94 58.53 44.56
N PHE A 52 -5.87 58.47 45.89
CA PHE A 52 -4.67 58.74 46.69
C PHE A 52 -4.02 57.47 47.25
N THR A 53 -4.71 56.32 47.24
CA THR A 53 -4.10 55.03 47.60
C THR A 53 -3.33 54.46 46.42
N SER A 54 -2.02 54.30 46.57
CA SER A 54 -1.05 53.72 45.64
C SER A 54 -1.22 52.21 45.36
N GLY A 55 -2.44 51.67 45.46
CA GLY A 55 -2.76 50.26 45.15
C GLY A 55 -2.82 49.94 43.65
N CYS A 56 -2.85 50.96 42.78
CA CYS A 56 -2.85 50.77 41.33
C CYS A 56 -1.51 50.18 40.85
N ALA A 57 -0.39 50.62 41.42
CA ALA A 57 0.95 50.18 41.00
C ALA A 57 1.23 48.71 41.35
N GLU A 58 0.80 48.24 42.52
CA GLU A 58 0.99 46.86 42.96
C GLU A 58 0.06 45.87 42.23
N GLN A 59 -1.18 46.28 41.97
CA GLN A 59 -2.11 45.51 41.13
C GLN A 59 -1.63 45.45 39.67
N GLU A 60 -1.14 46.56 39.11
CA GLU A 60 -0.53 46.59 37.78
C GLU A 60 0.73 45.71 37.69
N ALA A 61 1.58 45.73 38.73
CA ALA A 61 2.75 44.85 38.80
C ALA A 61 2.34 43.37 38.82
N ARG A 62 1.31 43.01 39.59
CA ARG A 62 0.79 41.64 39.64
C ARG A 62 0.15 41.20 38.32
N ILE A 63 -0.57 42.10 37.64
CA ILE A 63 -1.12 41.82 36.31
C ILE A 63 0.01 41.57 35.31
N ARG A 64 1.05 42.41 35.28
CA ARG A 64 2.21 42.21 34.39
C ARG A 64 2.93 40.89 34.68
N GLU A 65 3.05 40.51 35.95
CA GLU A 65 3.66 39.23 36.33
C GLU A 65 2.82 38.04 35.85
N LEU A 66 1.50 38.09 36.04
CA LEU A 66 0.58 37.06 35.56
C LEU A 66 0.55 36.99 34.03
N GLU A 67 0.57 38.12 33.33
CA GLU A 67 0.68 38.18 31.87
C GLU A 67 2.00 37.56 31.40
N ARG A 68 3.11 37.82 32.09
CA ARG A 68 4.41 37.20 31.81
C ARG A 68 4.35 35.68 32.00
N LEU A 69 3.77 35.21 33.09
CA LEU A 69 3.63 33.78 33.38
C LEU A 69 2.72 33.07 32.37
N VAL A 70 1.58 33.69 32.01
CA VAL A 70 0.68 33.18 30.97
C VAL A 70 1.39 33.14 29.61
N GLY A 71 2.18 34.18 29.27
CA GLY A 71 2.99 34.22 28.06
C GLY A 71 4.04 33.11 28.03
N GLN A 72 4.75 32.89 29.13
CA GLN A 72 5.74 31.81 29.26
C GLN A 72 5.09 30.43 29.12
N MET A 73 4.00 30.17 29.85
CA MET A 73 3.25 28.92 29.75
C MET A 73 2.67 28.71 28.34
N ALA A 74 2.24 29.78 27.66
CA ALA A 74 1.73 29.69 26.29
C ALA A 74 2.83 29.25 25.31
N LEU A 75 4.04 29.80 25.44
CA LEU A 75 5.22 29.39 24.65
C LEU A 75 5.63 27.95 24.94
N GLU A 76 5.71 27.56 26.21
CA GLU A 76 6.04 26.19 26.62
C GLU A 76 5.01 25.18 26.07
N LEU A 77 3.73 25.57 25.97
CA LEU A 77 2.68 24.73 25.38
C LEU A 77 2.66 24.74 23.84
N GLU A 78 3.24 25.73 23.16
CA GLU A 78 3.34 25.72 21.69
C GLU A 78 4.22 24.60 21.17
N VAL A 79 5.33 24.31 21.85
CA VAL A 79 6.29 23.29 21.43
C VAL A 79 5.63 21.91 21.38
N PRO A 80 4.99 21.40 22.46
CA PRO A 80 4.22 20.16 22.40
C PRO A 80 3.07 20.21 21.40
N LYS A 81 2.35 21.33 21.25
CA LYS A 81 1.23 21.42 20.28
C LYS A 81 1.69 21.23 18.84
N LYS A 82 2.84 21.83 18.46
CA LYS A 82 3.44 21.65 17.12
C LYS A 82 3.88 20.20 16.92
N SER A 83 4.57 19.62 17.91
CA SER A 83 5.03 18.23 17.85
C SER A 83 3.88 17.22 17.82
N LEU A 84 2.88 17.37 18.70
CA LEU A 84 1.70 16.51 18.76
C LEU A 84 0.86 16.60 17.49
N GLY A 85 0.79 17.77 16.85
CA GLY A 85 0.10 17.94 15.56
C GLY A 85 0.77 17.22 14.39
N ALA A 86 2.09 17.02 14.46
CA ALA A 86 2.88 16.32 13.44
C ALA A 86 2.79 14.79 13.54
N LEU A 87 2.29 14.25 14.66
CA LEU A 87 2.19 12.80 14.86
C LEU A 87 1.18 12.14 13.89
N PRO A 88 1.46 10.92 13.42
CA PRO A 88 0.52 10.10 12.67
C PRO A 88 -0.82 9.93 13.41
N ALA A 89 -1.92 9.84 12.65
CA ALA A 89 -3.27 9.71 13.23
C ALA A 89 -3.47 8.46 14.10
N LYS A 90 -2.63 7.42 13.95
CA LYS A 90 -2.65 6.22 14.81
C LYS A 90 -2.11 6.54 16.22
N GLU A 91 -0.93 7.13 16.30
CA GLU A 91 -0.27 7.47 17.57
C GLU A 91 -1.07 8.50 18.37
N ARG A 92 -1.66 9.49 17.68
CA ARG A 92 -2.58 10.45 18.33
C ARG A 92 -3.81 9.77 18.95
N ARG A 93 -4.32 8.71 18.34
CA ARG A 93 -5.43 7.91 18.90
C ARG A 93 -4.99 7.08 20.09
N GLU A 94 -3.77 6.57 20.09
CA GLU A 94 -3.20 5.82 21.22
C GLU A 94 -2.99 6.74 22.43
N LEU A 95 -2.49 7.95 22.23
CA LEU A 95 -2.39 8.98 23.28
C LEU A 95 -3.75 9.34 23.89
N VAL A 96 -4.80 9.50 23.07
CA VAL A 96 -6.17 9.66 23.58
C VAL A 96 -6.54 8.48 24.49
N LYS A 97 -6.30 7.24 24.05
CA LYS A 97 -6.66 6.04 24.84
C LYS A 97 -5.95 6.00 26.19
N ALA A 98 -4.67 6.41 26.23
CA ALA A 98 -3.89 6.48 27.45
C ALA A 98 -4.38 7.60 28.40
N LEU A 99 -4.77 8.75 27.85
CA LEU A 99 -5.08 9.96 28.64
C LEU A 99 -6.57 10.14 28.97
N LYS A 100 -7.48 9.37 28.37
CA LYS A 100 -8.95 9.53 28.55
C LYS A 100 -9.44 9.38 29.99
N GLY A 101 -8.66 8.75 30.87
CA GLY A 101 -8.98 8.61 32.30
C GLY A 101 -8.54 9.81 33.15
N ALA A 102 -7.57 10.58 32.68
CA ALA A 102 -7.00 11.71 33.40
C ALA A 102 -7.55 13.07 32.93
N TYR A 103 -8.02 13.16 31.67
CA TYR A 103 -8.45 14.43 31.06
C TYR A 103 -9.79 14.32 30.31
N PRO A 104 -10.59 15.40 30.26
CA PRO A 104 -11.83 15.42 29.48
C PRO A 104 -11.60 15.18 27.99
N LEU A 105 -12.43 14.33 27.37
CA LEU A 105 -12.33 13.98 25.94
C LEU A 105 -12.39 15.19 25.00
N ARG A 106 -13.13 16.26 25.37
CA ARG A 106 -13.18 17.51 24.58
C ARG A 106 -11.81 18.20 24.52
N LEU A 107 -11.07 18.18 25.63
CA LEU A 107 -9.73 18.76 25.71
C LEU A 107 -8.76 17.94 24.87
N LEU A 108 -8.77 16.61 25.03
CA LEU A 108 -7.91 15.71 24.25
C LEU A 108 -8.19 15.80 22.75
N SER A 109 -9.46 15.87 22.33
CA SER A 109 -9.86 16.09 20.93
C SER A 109 -9.23 17.35 20.34
N ARG A 110 -9.29 18.45 21.09
CA ARG A 110 -8.78 19.76 20.67
C ARG A 110 -7.26 19.79 20.62
N VAL A 111 -6.59 19.29 21.66
CA VAL A 111 -5.12 19.33 21.79
C VAL A 111 -4.45 18.37 20.82
N LEU A 112 -4.98 17.14 20.68
CA LEU A 112 -4.42 16.12 19.79
C LEU A 112 -4.98 16.19 18.36
N ARG A 113 -5.89 17.14 18.07
CA ARG A 113 -6.53 17.31 16.75
C ARG A 113 -7.13 16.00 16.22
N VAL A 114 -7.80 15.25 17.10
CA VAL A 114 -8.51 14.00 16.75
C VAL A 114 -10.01 14.30 16.66
N PRO A 115 -10.69 13.97 15.52
CA PRO A 115 -12.12 14.15 15.39
C PRO A 115 -12.89 13.44 16.50
N ARG A 116 -13.95 14.09 17.01
CA ARG A 116 -14.74 13.53 18.11
C ARG A 116 -15.36 12.18 17.77
N SER A 117 -15.81 11.98 16.53
CA SER A 117 -16.36 10.70 16.04
C SER A 117 -15.42 9.52 16.28
N THR A 118 -14.12 9.75 16.15
CA THR A 118 -13.06 8.76 16.40
C THR A 118 -12.88 8.41 17.88
N LEU A 119 -13.25 9.32 18.80
CA LEU A 119 -13.12 9.13 20.25
C LEU A 119 -14.26 8.29 20.83
N TYR A 120 -15.44 8.39 20.22
CA TYR A 120 -16.62 7.61 20.59
C TYR A 120 -16.70 6.28 19.85
N TYR A 121 -15.87 6.08 18.83
CA TYR A 121 -15.77 4.81 18.13
C TYR A 121 -15.31 3.71 19.10
N ARG A 122 -16.25 2.82 19.46
CA ARG A 122 -15.94 1.56 20.12
C ARG A 122 -15.60 0.56 19.01
N PRO A 123 -14.44 -0.11 19.06
CA PRO A 123 -14.18 -1.24 18.19
C PRO A 123 -15.31 -2.25 18.40
N GLN A 124 -16.16 -2.43 17.40
CA GLN A 124 -17.06 -3.56 17.37
C GLN A 124 -16.27 -4.75 16.87
N ASP A 125 -16.56 -5.92 17.44
CA ASP A 125 -16.04 -7.15 16.87
C ASP A 125 -16.49 -7.24 15.41
N PRO A 126 -15.59 -7.61 14.49
CA PRO A 126 -15.96 -7.77 13.10
C PRO A 126 -17.11 -8.77 13.01
N PRO A 127 -18.12 -8.53 12.15
CA PRO A 127 -19.20 -9.47 11.91
C PRO A 127 -18.65 -10.88 11.61
N PRO A 128 -19.40 -11.96 11.92
CA PRO A 128 -18.94 -13.33 11.68
C PRO A 128 -18.42 -13.56 10.26
N GLU A 129 -19.05 -12.96 9.26
CA GLU A 129 -18.63 -13.00 7.85
C GLU A 129 -17.26 -12.36 7.62
N GLU A 130 -17.00 -11.20 8.22
CA GLU A 130 -15.70 -10.54 8.12
C GLU A 130 -14.62 -11.33 8.85
N ARG A 131 -14.95 -11.94 9.98
CA ARG A 131 -14.03 -12.84 10.70
C ARG A 131 -13.65 -14.05 9.85
N ALA A 132 -14.64 -14.72 9.26
CA ALA A 132 -14.43 -15.85 8.35
C ALA A 132 -13.59 -15.43 7.12
N LEU A 133 -13.87 -14.25 6.55
CA LEU A 133 -13.08 -13.71 5.44
C LEU A 133 -11.63 -13.46 5.83
N ARG A 134 -11.36 -12.87 7.01
CA ARG A 134 -10.00 -12.64 7.51
C ARG A 134 -9.27 -13.95 7.77
N GLU A 135 -9.92 -14.93 8.39
CA GLU A 135 -9.37 -16.26 8.61
C GLU A 135 -9.03 -16.95 7.28
N ARG A 136 -9.94 -16.91 6.31
CA ARG A 136 -9.69 -17.49 4.99
C ARG A 136 -8.57 -16.77 4.26
N LEU A 137 -8.53 -15.44 4.32
CA LEU A 137 -7.47 -14.63 3.73
C LEU A 137 -6.10 -14.97 4.35
N ARG A 138 -6.01 -15.15 5.67
CA ARG A 138 -4.79 -15.59 6.35
C ARG A 138 -4.36 -16.97 5.90
N ALA A 139 -5.29 -17.92 5.80
CA ALA A 139 -5.01 -19.27 5.30
C ALA A 139 -4.48 -19.25 3.86
N LEU A 140 -5.10 -18.45 2.97
CA LEU A 140 -4.63 -18.28 1.59
C LEU A 140 -3.28 -17.58 1.51
N ALA A 141 -3.03 -16.56 2.32
CA ALA A 141 -1.74 -15.88 2.37
C ALA A 141 -0.63 -16.79 2.90
N ALA A 142 -0.93 -17.66 3.87
CA ALA A 142 0.01 -18.67 4.36
C ALA A 142 0.29 -19.76 3.32
N ALA A 143 -0.74 -20.23 2.60
CA ALA A 143 -0.59 -21.19 1.52
C ALA A 143 0.17 -20.61 0.31
N TRP A 144 0.01 -19.31 0.05
CA TRP A 144 0.60 -18.60 -1.10
C TRP A 144 1.34 -17.33 -0.67
N PRO A 145 2.52 -17.45 -0.01
CA PRO A 145 3.23 -16.31 0.60
C PRO A 145 3.69 -15.22 -0.37
N ARG A 146 3.58 -15.45 -1.69
CA ARG A 146 4.03 -14.54 -2.75
C ARG A 146 2.87 -14.00 -3.57
N TYR A 147 1.63 -14.29 -3.17
CA TYR A 147 0.45 -13.78 -3.86
C TYR A 147 0.02 -12.45 -3.28
N GLY A 148 -0.06 -11.44 -4.14
CA GLY A 148 -0.61 -10.13 -3.78
C GLY A 148 -2.14 -10.15 -3.73
N TYR A 149 -2.71 -9.05 -3.24
CA TYR A 149 -4.16 -8.89 -3.03
C TYR A 149 -5.02 -9.25 -4.25
N ARG A 150 -4.56 -8.96 -5.48
CA ARG A 150 -5.30 -9.29 -6.71
C ARG A 150 -5.49 -10.80 -6.89
N ARG A 151 -4.42 -11.59 -6.70
CA ARG A 151 -4.49 -13.05 -6.82
C ARG A 151 -5.28 -13.66 -5.67
N LEU A 152 -5.10 -13.17 -4.44
CA LEU A 152 -5.91 -13.63 -3.32
C LEU A 152 -7.39 -13.29 -3.51
N THR A 153 -7.72 -12.14 -4.09
CA THR A 153 -9.10 -11.79 -4.48
C THR A 153 -9.65 -12.79 -5.51
N ALA A 154 -8.87 -13.14 -6.52
CA ALA A 154 -9.28 -14.13 -7.52
C ALA A 154 -9.52 -15.52 -6.89
N LEU A 155 -8.65 -15.98 -5.99
CA LEU A 155 -8.85 -17.23 -5.26
C LEU A 155 -10.13 -17.20 -4.40
N LEU A 156 -10.36 -16.12 -3.66
CA LEU A 156 -11.59 -15.95 -2.87
C LEU A 156 -12.84 -15.98 -3.75
N ARG A 157 -12.81 -15.31 -4.92
CA ARG A 157 -13.92 -15.35 -5.87
C ARG A 157 -14.14 -16.74 -6.46
N GLY A 158 -13.07 -17.47 -6.75
CA GLY A 158 -13.13 -18.87 -7.18
C GLY A 158 -13.75 -19.80 -6.13
N GLU A 159 -13.72 -19.42 -4.86
CA GLU A 159 -14.40 -20.11 -3.74
C GLU A 159 -15.83 -19.60 -3.51
N GLY A 160 -16.36 -18.74 -4.39
CA GLY A 160 -17.70 -18.17 -4.28
C GLY A 160 -17.80 -16.93 -3.38
N VAL A 161 -16.69 -16.41 -2.86
CA VAL A 161 -16.70 -15.23 -1.98
C VAL A 161 -16.80 -13.95 -2.82
N GLN A 162 -17.91 -13.22 -2.65
CA GLN A 162 -18.14 -11.94 -3.31
C GLN A 162 -17.38 -10.81 -2.60
N VAL A 163 -16.10 -10.61 -2.96
CA VAL A 163 -15.27 -9.55 -2.38
C VAL A 163 -14.57 -8.70 -3.44
N GLY A 164 -14.48 -7.39 -3.15
CA GLY A 164 -13.77 -6.42 -3.98
C GLY A 164 -12.27 -6.34 -3.66
N GLU A 165 -11.44 -6.10 -4.69
CA GLU A 165 -9.98 -5.99 -4.53
C GLU A 165 -9.55 -4.93 -3.50
N LYS A 166 -10.24 -3.78 -3.46
CA LYS A 166 -9.97 -2.69 -2.50
C LYS A 166 -10.16 -3.17 -1.06
N ARG A 167 -11.18 -4.01 -0.83
CA ARG A 167 -11.47 -4.57 0.50
C ARG A 167 -10.40 -5.57 0.91
N VAL A 168 -10.05 -6.52 0.03
CA VAL A 168 -8.97 -7.48 0.28
C VAL A 168 -7.65 -6.75 0.57
N ARG A 169 -7.32 -5.72 -0.21
CA ARG A 169 -6.12 -4.91 0.01
C ARG A 169 -6.12 -4.20 1.38
N SER A 170 -7.27 -3.69 1.84
CA SER A 170 -7.38 -3.08 3.17
C SER A 170 -7.16 -4.11 4.26
N LEU A 171 -7.84 -5.26 4.17
CA LEU A 171 -7.71 -6.35 5.13
C LEU A 171 -6.26 -6.87 5.20
N MET A 172 -5.61 -7.10 4.06
CA MET A 172 -4.20 -7.49 4.03
C MET A 172 -3.29 -6.44 4.68
N ARG A 173 -3.59 -5.15 4.54
CA ARG A 173 -2.83 -4.09 5.21
C ARG A 173 -3.01 -4.13 6.71
N GLU A 174 -4.24 -4.31 7.17
CA GLU A 174 -4.59 -4.39 8.59
C GLU A 174 -3.98 -5.61 9.27
N GLU A 175 -3.92 -6.75 8.56
CA GLU A 175 -3.33 -8.01 9.03
C GLU A 175 -1.80 -8.10 8.80
N GLY A 176 -1.16 -7.07 8.22
CA GLY A 176 0.28 -7.09 7.94
C GLY A 176 0.72 -8.08 6.84
N LEU A 177 -0.20 -8.52 5.98
CA LEU A 177 0.02 -9.52 4.93
C LEU A 177 0.48 -8.94 3.58
N LEU A 178 0.65 -7.62 3.49
CA LEU A 178 1.08 -6.99 2.24
C LEU A 178 2.53 -7.36 1.92
N LEU A 179 2.74 -7.84 0.69
CA LEU A 179 4.08 -8.12 0.19
C LEU A 179 4.93 -6.84 0.18
N PRO A 180 6.20 -6.91 0.62
CA PRO A 180 7.11 -5.78 0.51
C PRO A 180 7.28 -5.37 -0.95
N ARG A 181 7.38 -4.07 -1.20
CA ARG A 181 7.73 -3.56 -2.53
C ARG A 181 9.16 -3.97 -2.82
N LYS A 182 9.35 -4.74 -3.90
CA LYS A 182 10.69 -5.10 -4.36
C LYS A 182 11.36 -3.86 -4.97
N GLY A 183 12.59 -3.57 -4.55
CA GLY A 183 13.45 -2.60 -5.25
C GLY A 183 13.82 -3.11 -6.65
N PRO A 184 14.43 -2.26 -7.50
CA PRO A 184 14.92 -2.68 -8.81
C PRO A 184 15.89 -3.85 -8.63
N SER A 185 15.66 -4.94 -9.37
CA SER A 185 16.57 -6.08 -9.37
C SER A 185 17.78 -5.75 -10.26
N PRO A 186 19.01 -6.12 -9.87
CA PRO A 186 20.18 -5.92 -10.71
C PRO A 186 20.02 -6.71 -12.02
N ARG A 187 20.47 -6.11 -13.13
CA ARG A 187 20.57 -6.77 -14.42
C ARG A 187 21.67 -7.82 -14.34
N THR A 188 21.31 -9.10 -14.35
CA THR A 188 22.25 -10.22 -14.47
C THR A 188 22.09 -10.84 -15.85
N THR A 189 22.87 -10.36 -16.82
CA THR A 189 23.07 -11.09 -18.08
C THR A 189 24.46 -10.80 -18.62
N SER A 190 25.27 -11.86 -18.76
CA SER A 190 26.53 -11.85 -19.50
C SER A 190 26.27 -12.37 -20.91
N PRO A 191 26.80 -11.73 -21.98
CA PRO A 191 26.62 -12.20 -23.36
C PRO A 191 27.54 -13.38 -23.69
N GLY A 192 27.04 -14.35 -24.48
CA GLY A 192 27.90 -15.37 -25.10
C GLY A 192 27.19 -16.24 -26.15
N GLY A 193 27.79 -16.34 -27.35
CA GLY A 193 27.46 -17.33 -28.39
C GLY A 193 27.34 -16.78 -29.82
N LEU A 194 28.20 -17.25 -30.74
CA LEU A 194 28.20 -16.97 -32.19
C LEU A 194 27.15 -17.81 -32.95
N LEU A 195 26.64 -17.24 -34.04
CA LEU A 195 25.46 -17.61 -34.83
C LEU A 195 25.62 -18.84 -35.74
N PRO A 196 24.50 -19.51 -36.08
CA PRO A 196 24.17 -19.92 -37.45
C PRO A 196 23.49 -18.76 -38.20
N GLU A 197 23.87 -18.48 -39.45
CA GLU A 197 23.28 -17.41 -40.25
C GLU A 197 21.78 -17.61 -40.55
N GLY A 198 21.00 -16.52 -40.57
CA GLY A 198 19.68 -16.47 -41.22
C GLY A 198 18.42 -16.52 -40.34
N VAL A 199 18.47 -16.91 -39.06
CA VAL A 199 17.24 -17.05 -38.24
C VAL A 199 16.85 -15.76 -37.50
N LYS A 200 15.63 -15.27 -37.77
CA LYS A 200 15.05 -14.03 -37.23
C LYS A 200 14.11 -14.29 -36.03
N ASN A 201 13.89 -13.26 -35.22
CA ASN A 201 12.83 -13.27 -34.22
C ASN A 201 11.46 -13.13 -34.93
N LEU A 202 10.54 -14.06 -34.67
CA LEU A 202 9.23 -14.18 -35.32
C LEU A 202 8.09 -13.67 -34.42
N LEU A 203 8.38 -13.32 -33.16
CA LEU A 203 7.40 -12.80 -32.21
C LEU A 203 6.93 -11.36 -32.48
N PRO A 204 7.78 -10.42 -32.96
CA PRO A 204 7.33 -9.05 -33.20
C PRO A 204 6.14 -8.98 -34.17
N GLY A 205 5.02 -8.41 -33.74
CA GLY A 205 3.80 -8.27 -34.54
C GLY A 205 2.94 -9.53 -34.66
N LEU A 206 3.36 -10.65 -34.07
CA LEU A 206 2.58 -11.89 -34.09
C LEU A 206 1.53 -11.87 -32.97
N ALA A 207 0.25 -11.83 -33.36
CA ALA A 207 -0.84 -12.06 -32.44
C ALA A 207 -0.96 -13.57 -32.14
N VAL A 208 -0.84 -13.94 -30.86
CA VAL A 208 -0.90 -15.33 -30.41
C VAL A 208 -2.30 -15.63 -29.89
N THR A 209 -3.13 -16.26 -30.71
CA THR A 209 -4.59 -16.35 -30.53
C THR A 209 -5.12 -17.76 -30.29
N ARG A 210 -4.27 -18.80 -30.36
CA ARG A 210 -4.69 -20.19 -30.12
C ARG A 210 -3.59 -21.05 -29.49
N PRO A 211 -3.97 -22.15 -28.82
CA PRO A 211 -3.01 -23.10 -28.26
C PRO A 211 -2.06 -23.63 -29.34
N HIS A 212 -0.82 -23.93 -28.93
CA HIS A 212 0.24 -24.49 -29.78
C HIS A 212 0.62 -23.62 -30.99
N GLN A 213 0.25 -22.33 -31.01
CA GLN A 213 0.75 -21.44 -32.05
C GLN A 213 2.21 -21.06 -31.79
N VAL A 214 2.54 -20.71 -30.54
CA VAL A 214 3.89 -20.33 -30.14
C VAL A 214 4.24 -20.97 -28.80
N TRP A 215 5.32 -21.73 -28.77
CA TRP A 215 5.95 -22.16 -27.53
C TRP A 215 7.18 -21.32 -27.25
N VAL A 216 7.38 -20.99 -25.98
CA VAL A 216 8.59 -20.33 -25.49
C VAL A 216 9.37 -21.28 -24.59
N ALA A 217 10.69 -21.29 -24.71
CA ALA A 217 11.59 -22.08 -23.89
C ALA A 217 12.65 -21.23 -23.21
N ASP A 218 13.04 -21.64 -21.99
CA ASP A 218 14.13 -21.01 -21.24
C ASP A 218 14.86 -22.00 -20.35
N LEU A 219 16.11 -21.68 -20.06
CA LEU A 219 16.99 -22.44 -19.17
C LEU A 219 17.30 -21.61 -17.93
N SER A 220 17.33 -22.28 -16.79
CA SER A 220 17.77 -21.67 -15.56
C SER A 220 18.46 -22.68 -14.67
N TYR A 221 18.76 -22.26 -13.45
CA TYR A 221 19.32 -23.13 -12.43
C TYR A 221 18.55 -22.98 -11.11
N VAL A 222 18.58 -24.05 -10.33
CA VAL A 222 18.07 -24.17 -8.97
C VAL A 222 19.28 -24.50 -8.08
N VAL A 223 19.45 -23.73 -7.01
CA VAL A 223 20.53 -23.97 -6.04
C VAL A 223 20.15 -25.15 -5.16
N LEU A 224 21.10 -26.07 -4.97
CA LEU A 224 21.00 -27.18 -4.02
C LEU A 224 21.91 -26.88 -2.81
N GLY A 225 21.80 -27.67 -1.75
CA GLY A 225 22.69 -27.58 -0.59
C GLY A 225 24.16 -27.68 -0.98
N GLU A 226 24.47 -28.56 -1.94
CA GLU A 226 25.76 -28.61 -2.63
C GLU A 226 25.55 -28.49 -4.14
N GLY A 227 26.06 -27.40 -4.73
CA GLY A 227 26.03 -27.17 -6.17
C GLY A 227 24.69 -26.67 -6.73
N VAL A 228 24.45 -26.95 -8.01
CA VAL A 228 23.28 -26.47 -8.74
C VAL A 228 22.67 -27.56 -9.61
N ALA A 229 21.35 -27.56 -9.73
CA ALA A 229 20.61 -28.26 -10.76
C ALA A 229 20.22 -27.28 -11.88
N TYR A 230 20.23 -27.75 -13.12
CA TYR A 230 19.77 -26.98 -14.26
C TYR A 230 18.32 -27.34 -14.57
N LEU A 231 17.53 -26.33 -14.91
CA LEU A 231 16.09 -26.39 -15.17
C LEU A 231 15.84 -25.96 -16.62
N ALA A 232 15.16 -26.80 -17.39
CA ALA A 232 14.60 -26.45 -18.69
C ALA A 232 13.08 -26.39 -18.60
N VAL A 233 12.46 -25.37 -19.20
CA VAL A 233 11.00 -25.23 -19.26
C VAL A 233 10.55 -24.91 -20.68
N VAL A 234 9.38 -25.43 -21.04
CA VAL A 234 8.67 -25.11 -22.28
C VAL A 234 7.23 -24.73 -21.92
N MET A 235 6.78 -23.57 -22.38
CA MET A 235 5.46 -23.01 -22.08
C MET A 235 4.74 -22.61 -23.36
N ASP A 236 3.45 -22.92 -23.42
CA ASP A 236 2.56 -22.41 -24.45
C ASP A 236 2.23 -20.93 -24.20
N LEU A 237 2.44 -20.08 -25.20
CA LEU A 237 2.35 -18.64 -25.01
C LEU A 237 0.91 -18.13 -24.93
N HIS A 238 -0.03 -18.82 -25.57
CA HIS A 238 -1.45 -18.47 -25.57
C HIS A 238 -2.10 -18.82 -24.23
N THR A 239 -2.04 -20.09 -23.85
CA THR A 239 -2.68 -20.66 -22.65
C THR A 239 -1.88 -20.40 -21.37
N ARG A 240 -0.61 -20.00 -21.50
CA ARG A 240 0.36 -19.92 -20.40
C ARG A 240 0.64 -21.26 -19.72
N LYS A 241 0.17 -22.39 -20.24
CA LYS A 241 0.40 -23.72 -19.66
C LYS A 241 1.87 -24.08 -19.84
N ILE A 242 2.54 -24.48 -18.76
CA ILE A 242 3.87 -25.11 -18.87
C ILE A 242 3.61 -26.54 -19.36
N LEU A 243 4.12 -26.84 -20.54
CA LEU A 243 3.92 -28.12 -21.22
C LEU A 243 5.04 -29.11 -20.91
N GLY A 244 6.26 -28.61 -20.70
CA GLY A 244 7.42 -29.44 -20.45
C GLY A 244 8.34 -28.84 -19.39
N VAL A 245 8.86 -29.70 -18.53
CA VAL A 245 9.86 -29.34 -17.52
C VAL A 245 10.86 -30.47 -17.35
N ALA A 246 12.14 -30.12 -17.21
CA ALA A 246 13.18 -31.10 -16.89
C ALA A 246 14.22 -30.47 -15.95
N LEU A 247 14.71 -31.28 -15.00
CA LEU A 247 15.86 -30.91 -14.15
C LEU A 247 17.00 -31.91 -14.31
N GLY A 248 18.24 -31.41 -14.38
CA GLY A 248 19.43 -32.25 -14.51
C GLY A 248 20.67 -31.66 -13.84
N PRO A 249 21.72 -32.47 -13.62
CA PRO A 249 22.94 -32.03 -12.94
C PRO A 249 23.86 -31.19 -13.84
N ARG A 250 23.62 -31.17 -15.16
CA ARG A 250 24.45 -30.48 -16.15
C ARG A 250 23.57 -29.70 -17.12
N LEU A 251 24.07 -28.55 -17.56
CA LEU A 251 23.47 -27.77 -18.63
C LEU A 251 23.77 -28.44 -19.98
N SER A 252 22.92 -29.40 -20.38
CA SER A 252 23.13 -30.22 -21.57
C SER A 252 22.02 -30.07 -22.61
N GLN A 253 22.33 -30.43 -23.85
CA GLN A 253 21.34 -30.52 -24.93
C GLN A 253 20.25 -31.56 -24.59
N GLY A 254 20.63 -32.67 -23.95
CA GLY A 254 19.69 -33.69 -23.48
C GLY A 254 18.68 -33.17 -22.45
N LEU A 255 19.07 -32.19 -21.61
CA LEU A 255 18.13 -31.54 -20.68
C LEU A 255 17.06 -30.74 -21.43
N ALA A 256 17.48 -29.93 -22.40
CA ALA A 256 16.54 -29.15 -23.22
C ALA A 256 15.62 -30.06 -24.05
N LEU A 257 16.18 -31.11 -24.67
CA LEU A 257 15.43 -32.13 -25.39
C LEU A 257 14.42 -32.84 -24.49
N ALA A 258 14.77 -33.21 -23.26
CA ALA A 258 13.84 -33.86 -22.34
C ALA A 258 12.61 -33.00 -22.03
N ALA A 259 12.79 -31.69 -21.82
CA ALA A 259 11.68 -30.77 -21.64
C ALA A 259 10.85 -30.61 -22.92
N LEU A 260 11.49 -30.56 -24.09
CA LEU A 260 10.81 -30.50 -25.38
C LEU A 260 9.97 -31.76 -25.65
N GLU A 261 10.53 -32.96 -25.49
CA GLU A 261 9.80 -34.22 -25.71
C GLU A 261 8.63 -34.38 -24.74
N MET A 262 8.75 -33.87 -23.52
CA MET A 262 7.63 -33.81 -22.59
C MET A 262 6.52 -32.90 -23.13
N ALA A 263 6.87 -31.71 -23.60
CA ALA A 263 5.90 -30.78 -24.18
C ALA A 263 5.23 -31.34 -25.45
N LEU A 264 5.99 -32.06 -26.29
CA LEU A 264 5.49 -32.68 -27.51
C LEU A 264 4.41 -33.76 -27.29
N ARG A 265 4.28 -34.27 -26.07
CA ARG A 265 3.17 -35.17 -25.70
C ARG A 265 1.83 -34.45 -25.58
N GLU A 266 1.85 -33.14 -25.38
CA GLU A 266 0.67 -32.30 -25.25
C GLU A 266 0.23 -31.66 -26.58
N GLY A 267 1.12 -31.59 -27.57
CA GLY A 267 0.83 -31.01 -28.89
C GLY A 267 2.11 -30.67 -29.67
N CYS A 268 1.99 -29.93 -30.77
CA CYS A 268 3.15 -29.50 -31.57
C CYS A 268 3.02 -28.01 -31.91
N PRO A 269 4.06 -27.18 -31.66
CA PRO A 269 3.98 -25.76 -31.92
C PRO A 269 4.15 -25.40 -33.39
N GLU A 270 3.54 -24.33 -33.86
CA GLU A 270 3.92 -23.76 -35.17
C GLU A 270 5.25 -23.01 -35.12
N VAL A 271 5.51 -22.34 -34.00
CA VAL A 271 6.74 -21.59 -33.73
C VAL A 271 7.31 -22.00 -32.38
N HIS A 272 8.57 -22.38 -32.37
CA HIS A 272 9.34 -22.57 -31.14
C HIS A 272 10.31 -21.41 -30.95
N HIS A 273 10.11 -20.62 -29.89
CA HIS A 273 10.94 -19.48 -29.55
C HIS A 273 11.83 -19.75 -28.33
N SER A 274 13.13 -19.51 -28.45
CA SER A 274 14.08 -19.65 -27.34
C SER A 274 15.15 -18.55 -27.38
N ASP A 275 16.01 -18.52 -26.36
CA ASP A 275 17.27 -17.81 -26.49
C ASP A 275 18.23 -18.54 -27.46
N ARG A 276 19.40 -17.92 -27.72
CA ARG A 276 20.45 -18.48 -28.58
C ARG A 276 21.43 -19.39 -27.84
N GLY A 277 21.04 -19.97 -26.71
CA GLY A 277 21.86 -20.89 -25.96
C GLY A 277 22.26 -22.11 -26.80
N VAL A 278 23.49 -22.59 -26.62
CA VAL A 278 24.07 -23.73 -27.36
C VAL A 278 23.25 -25.03 -27.24
N GLN A 279 22.37 -25.10 -26.24
CA GLN A 279 21.43 -26.19 -26.04
C GLN A 279 20.29 -26.16 -27.06
N TYR A 280 19.73 -24.97 -27.34
CA TYR A 280 18.61 -24.77 -28.27
C TYR A 280 19.03 -24.64 -29.73
N THR A 281 20.31 -24.33 -29.99
CA THR A 281 20.90 -24.34 -31.33
C THR A 281 21.61 -25.66 -31.65
N SER A 282 21.47 -26.67 -30.79
CA SER A 282 22.08 -27.97 -31.02
C SER A 282 21.43 -28.72 -32.16
N ARG A 283 22.22 -29.48 -32.91
CA ARG A 283 21.77 -30.24 -34.07
C ARG A 283 20.58 -31.14 -33.73
N ALA A 284 20.66 -31.93 -32.67
CA ALA A 284 19.57 -32.82 -32.26
C ALA A 284 18.26 -32.07 -31.92
N TYR A 285 18.36 -30.90 -31.26
CA TYR A 285 17.19 -30.09 -30.92
C TYR A 285 16.56 -29.44 -32.16
N VAL A 286 17.39 -28.89 -33.03
CA VAL A 286 16.99 -28.25 -34.29
C VAL A 286 16.38 -29.26 -35.25
N GLU A 287 17.06 -30.39 -35.50
CA GLU A 287 16.56 -31.46 -36.37
C GLU A 287 15.23 -32.02 -35.86
N ARG A 288 15.07 -32.15 -34.53
CA ARG A 288 13.81 -32.61 -33.94
C ARG A 288 12.64 -31.68 -34.24
N LEU A 289 12.83 -30.37 -34.11
CA LEU A 289 11.80 -29.37 -34.39
C LEU A 289 11.52 -29.23 -35.89
N LEU A 290 12.56 -29.17 -36.71
CA LEU A 290 12.42 -29.08 -38.17
C LEU A 290 11.75 -30.32 -38.76
N GLY A 291 12.07 -31.52 -38.24
CA GLY A 291 11.42 -32.77 -38.63
C GLY A 291 9.92 -32.83 -38.33
N LEU A 292 9.43 -31.95 -37.45
CA LEU A 292 8.00 -31.77 -37.14
C LEU A 292 7.37 -30.59 -37.89
N GLY A 293 8.11 -29.92 -38.77
CA GLY A 293 7.65 -28.73 -39.49
C GLY A 293 7.57 -27.46 -38.63
N VAL A 294 8.19 -27.45 -37.45
CA VAL A 294 8.17 -26.30 -36.53
C VAL A 294 9.10 -25.20 -37.04
N ARG A 295 8.62 -23.96 -37.05
CA ARG A 295 9.46 -22.79 -37.36
C ARG A 295 10.26 -22.37 -36.14
N LEU A 296 11.57 -22.23 -36.32
CA LEU A 296 12.46 -21.78 -35.25
C LEU A 296 12.47 -20.26 -35.13
N SER A 297 12.43 -19.76 -33.91
CA SER A 297 12.56 -18.35 -33.58
C SER A 297 13.55 -18.17 -32.43
N TYR A 298 14.41 -17.16 -32.53
CA TYR A 298 15.40 -16.88 -31.48
C TYR A 298 15.37 -15.42 -31.07
N ALA A 299 15.55 -15.16 -29.77
CA ALA A 299 15.79 -13.82 -29.25
C ALA A 299 17.12 -13.25 -29.78
N GLY A 300 17.15 -11.94 -30.05
CA GLY A 300 18.35 -11.24 -30.49
C GLY A 300 19.48 -11.25 -29.46
N THR A 301 20.73 -11.30 -29.92
CA THR A 301 21.92 -11.18 -29.06
C THR A 301 21.92 -9.82 -28.38
N GLY A 302 22.10 -9.80 -27.06
CA GLY A 302 22.01 -8.57 -26.27
C GLY A 302 20.59 -8.02 -26.13
N ARG A 303 19.56 -8.79 -26.52
CA ARG A 303 18.14 -8.42 -26.42
C ARG A 303 17.31 -9.41 -25.58
N PRO A 304 17.68 -9.66 -24.30
CA PRO A 304 16.97 -10.63 -23.46
C PRO A 304 15.47 -10.30 -23.27
N TRP A 305 15.08 -9.03 -23.41
CA TRP A 305 13.67 -8.62 -23.37
C TRP A 305 12.81 -9.25 -24.47
N GLU A 306 13.42 -9.71 -25.56
CA GLU A 306 12.72 -10.43 -26.64
C GLU A 306 12.26 -11.84 -26.19
N ASN A 307 12.87 -12.43 -25.16
CA ASN A 307 12.41 -13.65 -24.49
C ASN A 307 11.68 -13.36 -23.16
N GLY A 308 11.14 -12.14 -22.99
CA GLY A 308 10.60 -11.66 -21.72
C GLY A 308 9.43 -12.49 -21.15
N HIS A 309 8.74 -13.28 -21.98
CA HIS A 309 7.72 -14.22 -21.50
C HIS A 309 8.32 -15.40 -20.76
N ALA A 310 9.39 -15.98 -21.27
CA ALA A 310 10.05 -17.12 -20.63
C ALA A 310 10.87 -16.67 -19.41
N GLU A 311 11.52 -15.50 -19.49
CA GLU A 311 12.20 -14.90 -18.32
C GLU A 311 11.21 -14.65 -17.17
N ARG A 312 10.01 -14.13 -17.48
CA ARG A 312 8.94 -13.92 -16.49
C ARG A 312 8.45 -15.24 -15.88
N LEU A 313 8.41 -16.31 -16.68
CA LEU A 313 8.09 -17.65 -16.20
C LEU A 313 9.16 -18.16 -15.23
N ILE A 314 10.45 -18.08 -15.60
CA ILE A 314 11.56 -18.48 -14.71
C ILE A 314 11.53 -17.70 -13.41
N ARG A 315 11.31 -16.38 -13.48
CA ARG A 315 11.16 -15.55 -12.28
C ARG A 315 9.99 -16.03 -11.41
N THR A 316 8.87 -16.41 -12.02
CA THR A 316 7.72 -16.94 -11.29
C THR A 316 8.08 -18.23 -10.55
N ILE A 317 8.70 -19.19 -11.23
CA ILE A 317 9.15 -20.46 -10.62
C ILE A 317 10.12 -20.18 -9.47
N LYS A 318 11.08 -19.28 -9.70
CA LYS A 318 12.09 -18.93 -8.71
C LYS A 318 11.48 -18.25 -7.48
N GLU A 319 10.67 -17.22 -7.67
CA GLU A 319 10.17 -16.39 -6.58
C GLU A 319 9.01 -17.01 -5.81
N GLU A 320 8.12 -17.73 -6.50
CA GLU A 320 6.89 -18.27 -5.91
C GLU A 320 7.07 -19.70 -5.37
N TRP A 321 8.16 -20.40 -5.76
CA TRP A 321 8.37 -21.79 -5.34
C TRP A 321 9.77 -22.08 -4.82
N VAL A 322 10.80 -21.86 -5.65
CA VAL A 322 12.19 -22.25 -5.34
C VAL A 322 12.74 -21.47 -4.16
N ALA A 323 12.57 -20.15 -4.14
CA ALA A 323 13.11 -19.28 -3.08
C ALA A 323 12.43 -19.48 -1.71
N LEU A 324 11.36 -20.27 -1.63
CA LEU A 324 10.66 -20.60 -0.40
C LEU A 324 11.09 -21.95 0.18
N ARG A 325 12.08 -22.61 -0.43
CA ARG A 325 12.48 -23.98 -0.13
C ARG A 325 13.99 -24.13 -0.21
N GLU A 326 14.48 -25.11 0.52
CA GLU A 326 15.85 -25.59 0.42
C GLU A 326 15.81 -27.00 -0.17
N TYR A 327 16.78 -27.32 -1.03
CA TYR A 327 16.86 -28.62 -1.68
C TYR A 327 18.20 -29.25 -1.37
N ARG A 328 18.20 -30.47 -0.84
CA ARG A 328 19.44 -31.19 -0.53
C ARG A 328 19.94 -32.00 -1.72
N THR A 329 19.03 -32.52 -2.55
CA THR A 329 19.37 -33.40 -3.66
C THR A 329 18.68 -32.99 -4.97
N LEU A 330 19.25 -33.44 -6.09
CA LEU A 330 18.63 -33.26 -7.42
C LEU A 330 17.25 -33.92 -7.50
N ALA A 331 17.08 -35.11 -6.89
CA ALA A 331 15.81 -35.84 -6.93
C ALA A 331 14.71 -35.07 -6.19
N GLU A 332 15.03 -34.49 -5.02
CA GLU A 332 14.14 -33.63 -4.26
C GLU A 332 13.74 -32.37 -5.05
N ALA A 333 14.74 -31.67 -5.62
CA ALA A 333 14.49 -30.49 -6.44
C ALA A 333 13.61 -30.81 -7.65
N ARG A 334 13.89 -31.94 -8.35
CA ARG A 334 13.10 -32.39 -9.51
C ARG A 334 11.65 -32.63 -9.11
N ALA A 335 11.39 -33.46 -8.10
CA ALA A 335 10.04 -33.78 -7.65
C ALA A 335 9.29 -32.53 -7.16
N SER A 336 9.97 -31.60 -6.49
CA SER A 336 9.39 -30.35 -6.03
C SER A 336 8.99 -29.42 -7.18
N VAL A 337 9.87 -29.25 -8.18
CA VAL A 337 9.58 -28.38 -9.33
C VAL A 337 8.51 -28.99 -10.23
N GLU A 338 8.54 -30.30 -10.47
CA GLU A 338 7.47 -30.98 -11.21
C GLU A 338 6.12 -30.83 -10.50
N ARG A 339 6.09 -31.02 -9.18
CA ARG A 339 4.89 -30.75 -8.36
C ARG A 339 4.40 -29.32 -8.54
N PHE A 340 5.32 -28.34 -8.51
CA PHE A 340 4.94 -26.96 -8.74
C PHE A 340 4.31 -26.77 -10.11
N VAL A 341 4.97 -27.22 -11.17
CA VAL A 341 4.51 -27.06 -12.54
C VAL A 341 3.13 -27.69 -12.73
N PHE A 342 3.00 -28.97 -12.40
CA PHE A 342 1.81 -29.75 -12.75
C PHE A 342 0.66 -29.64 -11.77
N GLN A 343 0.92 -29.39 -10.48
CA GLN A 343 -0.15 -29.36 -9.47
C GLN A 343 -0.49 -27.96 -8.98
N VAL A 344 0.40 -26.99 -9.19
CA VAL A 344 0.26 -25.64 -8.65
C VAL A 344 0.13 -24.62 -9.77
N TYR A 345 1.16 -24.47 -10.60
CA TYR A 345 1.21 -23.44 -11.64
C TYR A 345 0.10 -23.66 -12.67
N ASN A 346 -0.01 -24.86 -13.26
CA ASN A 346 -1.01 -25.11 -14.30
C ASN A 346 -2.44 -25.13 -13.74
N ARG A 347 -2.66 -25.65 -12.53
CA ARG A 347 -4.00 -26.00 -12.01
C ARG A 347 -4.57 -25.02 -11.00
N LYS A 348 -3.73 -24.30 -10.26
CA LYS A 348 -4.15 -23.49 -9.09
C LYS A 348 -3.74 -22.03 -9.18
N ARG A 349 -2.75 -21.68 -10.00
CA ARG A 349 -2.23 -20.31 -10.07
C ARG A 349 -3.08 -19.46 -11.02
N PRO A 350 -3.78 -18.43 -10.53
CA PRO A 350 -4.56 -17.54 -11.39
C PRO A 350 -3.63 -16.60 -12.18
N HIS A 351 -3.93 -16.42 -13.46
CA HIS A 351 -3.13 -15.61 -14.36
C HIS A 351 -3.89 -14.36 -14.83
N SER A 352 -3.36 -13.16 -14.56
CA SER A 352 -4.05 -11.91 -14.93
C SER A 352 -4.18 -11.70 -16.45
N ALA A 353 -3.38 -12.41 -17.25
CA ALA A 353 -3.48 -12.39 -18.71
C ALA A 353 -4.60 -13.30 -19.24
N LEU A 354 -5.19 -14.12 -18.37
CA LEU A 354 -6.25 -15.09 -18.66
C LEU A 354 -7.47 -14.76 -17.79
N ASP A 355 -7.71 -13.48 -17.49
CA ASP A 355 -8.79 -13.03 -16.60
C ASP A 355 -8.83 -13.75 -15.24
N TYR A 356 -7.65 -14.07 -14.71
CA TYR A 356 -7.44 -14.82 -13.47
C TYR A 356 -7.90 -16.28 -13.48
N MET A 357 -8.20 -16.85 -14.65
CA MET A 357 -8.27 -18.30 -14.81
C MET A 357 -6.88 -18.92 -14.63
N THR A 358 -6.86 -20.22 -14.30
CA THR A 358 -5.63 -21.02 -14.30
C THR A 358 -5.31 -21.45 -15.73
N PRO A 359 -4.03 -21.71 -16.07
CA PRO A 359 -3.67 -22.18 -17.41
C PRO A 359 -4.47 -23.40 -17.88
N GLU A 360 -4.71 -24.36 -16.99
CA GLU A 360 -5.50 -25.55 -17.29
C GLU A 360 -6.98 -25.21 -17.52
N ALA A 361 -7.60 -24.44 -16.62
CA ALA A 361 -9.01 -24.06 -16.78
C ALA A 361 -9.25 -23.23 -18.05
N PHE A 362 -8.31 -22.35 -18.41
CA PHE A 362 -8.39 -21.59 -19.66
C PHE A 362 -8.27 -22.52 -20.87
N SER A 363 -7.28 -23.41 -20.87
CA SER A 363 -7.13 -24.42 -21.94
C SER A 363 -8.39 -25.27 -22.12
N GLU A 364 -9.01 -25.71 -21.02
CA GLU A 364 -10.27 -26.48 -21.05
C GLU A 364 -11.45 -25.65 -21.57
N SER A 365 -11.50 -24.35 -21.26
CA SER A 365 -12.57 -23.46 -21.73
C SER A 365 -12.54 -23.27 -23.24
N LEU A 366 -11.35 -23.26 -23.86
CA LEU A 366 -11.20 -23.18 -25.31
C LEU A 366 -11.76 -24.43 -26.00
N LEU A 367 -11.47 -25.62 -25.43
CA LEU A 367 -11.99 -26.89 -25.95
C LEU A 367 -13.53 -26.98 -25.90
N LYS A 368 -14.16 -26.32 -24.93
CA LYS A 368 -15.62 -26.27 -24.78
C LYS A 368 -16.26 -25.21 -25.71
N GLY A 369 -15.56 -24.10 -25.94
CA GLY A 369 -16.01 -23.02 -26.82
C GLY A 369 -16.05 -23.40 -28.30
N ASP A 370 -15.14 -24.27 -28.74
CA ASP A 370 -15.07 -24.75 -30.13
C ASP A 370 -16.16 -25.81 -30.48
N GLY A 371 -17.03 -26.16 -29.52
CA GLY A 371 -18.05 -27.20 -29.67
C GLY A 371 -19.52 -26.73 -29.67
N SER A 372 -19.79 -25.42 -29.69
CA SER A 372 -21.17 -24.89 -29.74
C SER A 372 -21.46 -24.26 -31.11
N PRO A 373 -22.24 -24.90 -31.99
CA PRO A 373 -22.89 -24.21 -33.09
C PRO A 373 -24.15 -23.53 -32.56
N ASP A 374 -24.20 -22.21 -32.60
CA ASP A 374 -25.45 -21.44 -32.65
C ASP A 374 -25.58 -20.79 -34.03
#